data_AF-A0A925H253-F1
#
_entry.id   AF-A0A925H253-F1
#
_cell.length_a   1.000
_cell.length_b   1.000
_cell.length_c   1.000
_cell.angle_alpha   90.00
_cell.angle_beta   90.00
_cell.angle_gamma   90.00
#
_symmetry.space_group_name_H-M   'P 1'
#
loop_
_entity.id
_entity.type
_entity.pdbx_description
1 polymer ?
#
loop_
_entity_poly.entity_id
_entity_poly.type
_entity_poly.pdbx_seq_one_letter_code
_entity_poly.pdbx_strand_id
1 'polypeptide(L)' 'TTRFGIGGLKAALDLLGYAGGPPRSPLRAPDADARAEIARLLEESALT' A
#
# COMPACT_ATOMS: atom_id res chain seq x y z
N THR A 1 10.22 4.48 -3.38
CA THR A 1 8.76 4.59 -3.62
C THR A 1 8.38 4.32 -5.07
N THR A 2 9.21 3.61 -5.83
CA THR A 2 9.11 3.53 -7.31
C THR A 2 8.04 2.58 -7.82
N ARG A 3 7.73 1.48 -7.12
CA ARG A 3 6.79 0.45 -7.61
C ARG A 3 5.32 0.85 -7.44
N PHE A 4 4.93 1.39 -6.28
CA PHE A 4 3.52 1.69 -5.96
C PHE A 4 3.27 3.16 -5.55
N GLY A 5 4.30 3.99 -5.53
CA GLY A 5 4.18 5.42 -5.18
C GLY A 5 3.61 5.67 -3.77
N ILE A 6 3.06 6.86 -3.58
CA ILE A 6 2.40 7.28 -2.33
C ILE A 6 1.10 6.51 -2.11
N GLY A 7 0.38 6.15 -3.17
CA GLY A 7 -0.85 5.37 -3.08
C GLY A 7 -0.62 4.00 -2.44
N GLY A 8 0.44 3.30 -2.88
CA GLY A 8 0.81 2.02 -2.28
C GLY A 8 1.28 2.13 -0.84
N LEU A 9 2.05 3.17 -0.50
CA LEU A 9 2.45 3.40 0.89
C LEU A 9 1.24 3.61 1.81
N LYS A 10 0.26 4.42 1.39
CA LYS A 10 -0.95 4.64 2.16
C LYS A 10 -1.77 3.36 2.30
N ALA A 11 -1.88 2.56 1.25
CA ALA A 11 -2.53 1.25 1.32
C ALA A 11 -1.80 0.29 2.29
N ALA A 12 -0.47 0.30 2.32
CA ALA A 12 0.31 -0.49 3.27
C ALA A 12 0.05 -0.06 4.73
N LEU A 13 -0.04 1.25 4.98
CA LEU A 13 -0.40 1.78 6.30
C LEU A 13 -1.80 1.31 6.73
N ASP A 14 -2.79 1.38 5.83
CA ASP A 14 -4.14 0.91 6.11
C ASP A 14 -4.17 -0.60 6.43
N LEU A 15 -3.40 -1.41 5.71
CA LEU A 15 -3.28 -2.86 5.95
C LEU A 15 -2.65 -3.18 7.32
N LEU A 16 -1.74 -2.33 7.80
CA LEU A 16 -1.10 -2.46 9.10
C LEU A 16 -1.94 -1.85 10.25
N GLY A 17 -3.14 -1.33 9.97
CA GLY A 17 -4.02 -0.70 10.96
C GLY A 17 -3.67 0.75 11.30
N TYR A 18 -2.75 1.38 10.57
CA TYR A 18 -2.49 2.81 10.65
C TYR A 18 -3.43 3.59 9.71
N ALA A 19 -3.59 4.89 9.95
CA ALA A 19 -4.39 5.76 9.09
C ALA A 19 -3.64 6.13 7.80
N GLY A 20 -3.79 5.31 6.75
CA GLY A 20 -3.34 5.61 5.40
C GLY A 20 -4.35 6.48 4.65
N GLY A 21 -5.57 5.99 4.44
CA GLY A 21 -6.65 6.70 3.76
C GLY A 21 -6.41 6.94 2.26
N PRO A 22 -7.39 7.51 1.54
CA PRO A 22 -7.27 7.72 0.10
C PRO A 22 -6.21 8.78 -0.24
N PRO A 23 -5.42 8.59 -1.32
CA PRO A 23 -4.59 9.65 -1.88
C PRO A 23 -5.45 10.83 -2.38
N ARG A 24 -4.89 12.05 -2.32
CA ARG A 24 -5.53 13.23 -2.91
C ARG A 24 -5.33 13.26 -4.43
N SER A 25 -6.33 13.73 -5.16
CA SER A 25 -6.22 13.99 -6.61
C SER A 25 -5.01 14.89 -6.90
N PRO A 26 -4.22 14.62 -7.96
CA PRO A 26 -4.45 13.63 -9.04
C PRO A 26 -3.87 12.23 -8.77
N LEU A 27 -3.40 11.94 -7.55
CA LEU A 27 -2.82 10.64 -7.23
C LEU A 27 -3.88 9.55 -7.18
N ARG A 28 -3.53 8.37 -7.71
CA ARG A 28 -4.42 7.20 -7.75
C ARG A 28 -4.10 6.25 -6.60
N ALA A 29 -5.15 5.65 -6.04
CA ALA A 29 -5.01 4.47 -5.19
C ALA A 29 -4.49 3.28 -6.04
N PRO A 30 -3.78 2.32 -5.43
CA PRO A 30 -3.45 1.07 -6.10
C PRO A 30 -4.72 0.31 -6.47
N ASP A 31 -4.67 -0.43 -7.57
CA ASP A 31 -5.71 -1.39 -7.95
C ASP A 31 -5.65 -2.65 -7.06
N ALA A 32 -6.55 -3.61 -7.32
CA ALA A 32 -6.67 -4.83 -6.53
C ALA A 32 -5.39 -5.68 -6.56
N ASP A 33 -4.77 -5.82 -7.73
CA ASP A 33 -3.56 -6.63 -7.90
C ASP A 33 -2.37 -6.00 -7.18
N ALA A 34 -2.20 -4.68 -7.31
CA ALA A 34 -1.17 -3.95 -6.58
C ALA A 34 -1.41 -4.02 -5.06
N ARG A 35 -2.67 -3.95 -4.60
CA ARG A 35 -3.00 -4.08 -3.17
C ARG A 35 -2.68 -5.47 -2.63
N ALA A 36 -2.97 -6.53 -3.39
CA ALA A 36 -2.64 -7.90 -3.01
C ALA A 36 -1.12 -8.11 -2.90
N GLU A 37 -0.35 -7.58 -3.86
CA GLU A 37 1.10 -7.65 -3.83
C GLU A 37 1.71 -6.86 -2.66
N ILE A 38 1.14 -5.70 -2.31
CA ILE A 38 1.55 -4.94 -1.11
C ILE A 38 1.32 -5.77 0.15
N ALA A 39 0.17 -6.44 0.28
CA ALA A 39 -0.12 -7.31 1.42
C ALA A 39 0.89 -8.47 1.52
N ARG A 40 1.18 -9.14 0.41
CA ARG A 40 2.17 -10.22 0.33
C ARG A 40 3.56 -9.76 0.78
N LEU A 41 4.02 -8.61 0.31
CA LEU A 41 5.32 -8.05 0.69
C LEU A 41 5.39 -7.66 2.17
N LEU A 42 4.28 -7.17 2.75
CA LEU A 42 4.20 -6.88 4.18
C LEU A 42 4.33 -8.15 5.02
N GLU A 43 3.62 -9.22 4.65
CA GLU A 43 3.72 -10.53 5.29
C GLU A 43 5.15 -11.08 5.24
N GLU A 44 5.80 -11.04 4.08
CA GLU A 44 7.20 -11.46 3.93
C GLU A 44 8.15 -10.67 4.84
N SER A 45 7.95 -9.35 4.94
CA SER A 45 8.81 -8.49 5.77
C SER A 45 8.64 -8.71 7.27
N ALA A 46 7.48 -9.21 7.71
CA ALA A 46 7.18 -9.48 9.11
C ALA A 46 7.75 -10.81 9.63
N LEU A 47 8.20 -11.70 8.72
CA LEU A 47 8.79 -13.01 9.03
C LEU A 47 10.33 -12.98 9.19
N THR A 48 10.92 -11.78 9.18
CA THR A 48 12.37 -11.51 9.34
C THR A 48 12.63 -10.70 10.59
#